data_AF-A0A940FXU1-F1
#
_entry.id   AF-A0A940FXU1-F1
#
_cell.length_a   1.000
_cell.length_b   1.000
_cell.length_c   1.000
_cell.angle_alpha   90.00
_cell.angle_beta   90.00
_cell.angle_gamma   90.00
#
_symmetry.space_group_name_H-M   'P 1'
#
loop_
_entity.id
_entity.type
_entity.pdbx_description
1 polymer ?
#
loop_
_entity_poly.entity_id
_entity_poly.type
_entity_poly.pdbx_seq_one_letter_code
_entity_poly.pdbx_strand_id
1 'polypeptide(L)'
;FVGSVLHHLPDAESLQRIRRIHRGRLVQLHVENRETDDPFLSRVARHHGVDFNIVYGGVSELQSRLFGSLTVELLGPDEAVDAAVAELRGHAEVAEFAR
;
A
#
# COMPACT_ATOMS: atom_id res chain seq x y z
N PHE A 1 -22.81 -17.10 -6.21
CA PHE A 1 -22.70 -15.78 -6.85
C PHE A 1 -21.73 -14.94 -6.03
N VAL A 2 -20.45 -14.86 -6.43
CA VAL A 2 -19.46 -13.98 -5.79
C VAL A 2 -19.46 -12.68 -6.59
N GLY A 3 -20.12 -11.66 -6.06
CA GLY A 3 -20.19 -10.35 -6.68
C GLY A 3 -18.87 -9.61 -6.51
N SER A 4 -18.18 -9.36 -7.62
CA SER A 4 -17.28 -8.23 -7.86
C SER A 4 -16.33 -7.85 -6.71
N VAL A 5 -15.37 -8.70 -6.39
CA VAL A 5 -14.17 -8.26 -5.65
C VAL A 5 -13.11 -8.00 -6.71
N LEU A 6 -13.04 -6.77 -7.24
CA LEU A 6 -11.86 -6.14 -7.86
C LEU A 6 -12.18 -4.66 -8.19
N HIS A 7 -12.59 -3.86 -7.21
CA HIS A 7 -12.47 -2.39 -7.32
C HIS A 7 -11.20 -2.01 -6.53
N HIS A 8 -10.05 -2.05 -7.20
CA HIS A 8 -8.74 -1.98 -6.55
C HIS A 8 -7.96 -0.68 -6.81
N LEU A 9 -8.57 0.26 -7.51
CA LEU A 9 -8.03 1.60 -7.72
C LEU A 9 -9.02 2.62 -7.15
N PRO A 10 -8.58 3.56 -6.30
CA PRO A 10 -9.43 4.67 -5.94
C PRO A 10 -9.79 5.45 -7.20
N ASP A 11 -11.07 5.76 -7.38
CA ASP A 11 -11.50 6.68 -8.43
C ASP A 11 -10.96 8.10 -8.18
N ALA A 12 -11.10 8.98 -9.17
CA ALA A 12 -10.54 10.33 -9.09
C ALA A 12 -11.10 11.14 -7.89
N GLU A 13 -12.37 10.93 -7.52
CA GLU A 13 -13.00 11.61 -6.39
C GLU A 13 -12.45 11.12 -5.05
N SER A 14 -12.35 9.80 -4.89
CA SER A 14 -11.76 9.15 -3.72
C SER A 14 -10.30 9.56 -3.57
N LEU A 15 -9.53 9.59 -4.65
CA LEU A 15 -8.14 10.04 -4.64
C LEU A 15 -8.04 11.52 -4.22
N GLN A 16 -8.92 12.40 -4.71
CA GLN A 16 -8.95 13.80 -4.27
C GLN A 16 -9.28 13.92 -2.78
N ARG A 17 -10.23 13.13 -2.28
CA ARG A 17 -10.60 13.12 -0.85
C ARG A 17 -9.42 12.65 0.00
N ILE A 18 -8.77 11.55 -0.40
CA ILE A 18 -7.58 11.02 0.26
C ILE A 18 -6.50 12.11 0.31
N ARG A 19 -6.17 12.77 -0.81
CA ARG A 19 -5.15 13.84 -0.87
C ARG A 19 -5.46 15.08 -0.02
N ARG A 20 -6.73 15.34 0.32
CA ARG A 20 -7.09 16.47 1.20
C ARG A 20 -6.79 16.19 2.67
N ILE A 21 -6.90 14.92 3.07
CA ILE A 21 -6.77 14.46 4.45
C ILE A 21 -5.32 14.02 4.72
N HIS A 22 -4.77 13.24 3.79
CA HIS A 22 -3.47 12.58 3.88
C HIS A 22 -2.40 13.44 3.24
N ARG A 23 -1.40 13.85 4.04
CA ARG A 23 -0.31 14.75 3.62
C ARG A 23 1.02 14.02 3.39
N GLY A 24 1.09 12.75 3.79
CA GLY A 24 2.24 11.88 3.55
C GLY A 24 2.34 11.41 2.11
N ARG A 25 3.29 10.51 1.86
CA ARG A 25 3.52 9.94 0.53
C ARG A 25 2.50 8.85 0.27
N LEU A 26 1.65 9.04 -0.73
CA LEU A 26 0.68 8.03 -1.16
C LEU A 26 1.29 7.10 -2.20
N VAL A 27 1.29 5.81 -1.89
CA VAL A 27 1.69 4.76 -2.83
C VAL A 27 0.62 3.68 -2.89
N GLN A 28 0.52 3.03 -4.05
CA GLN A 28 -0.26 1.83 -4.22
C GLN A 28 0.68 0.63 -4.25
N LEU A 29 0.32 -0.39 -3.48
CA LEU A 29 1.01 -1.66 -3.40
C LEU A 29 0.13 -2.71 -4.06
N HIS A 30 0.64 -3.35 -5.11
CA HIS A 30 0.01 -4.53 -5.67
C HIS A 30 0.52 -5.77 -4.92
N VAL A 31 -0.40 -6.50 -4.30
CA VAL A 31 -0.07 -7.70 -3.52
C VAL A 31 -0.44 -8.90 -4.37
N GLU A 32 0.57 -9.64 -4.82
CA GLU A 32 0.38 -10.89 -5.56
C GLU A 32 1.16 -12.02 -4.89
N ASN A 33 0.49 -13.16 -4.71
CA ASN A 33 1.13 -14.42 -4.32
C ASN A 33 1.98 -14.33 -3.03
N ARG A 34 1.61 -13.45 -2.09
CA ARG A 34 2.32 -13.31 -0.81
C ARG A 34 1.77 -14.25 0.24
N GLU A 35 2.64 -14.80 1.08
CA GLU A 35 2.24 -15.60 2.24
C GLU A 35 1.50 -14.72 3.26
N THR A 36 0.45 -15.25 3.87
CA THR A 36 -0.45 -14.50 4.76
C THR A 36 0.20 -14.12 6.08
N ASP A 37 1.28 -14.81 6.47
CA ASP A 37 1.98 -14.66 7.74
C ASP A 37 3.24 -13.78 7.64
N ASP A 38 3.60 -13.25 6.46
CA ASP A 38 4.75 -12.35 6.30
C ASP A 38 4.38 -10.88 6.61
N PRO A 39 4.88 -10.29 7.71
CA PRO A 39 4.54 -8.94 8.13
C PRO A 39 5.41 -7.89 7.40
N PHE A 40 5.45 -7.93 6.07
CA PHE A 40 6.40 -7.12 5.28
C PHE A 40 6.24 -5.60 5.53
N LEU A 41 5.01 -5.07 5.57
CA LEU A 41 4.77 -3.65 5.86
C LEU A 41 5.33 -3.24 7.21
N SER A 42 5.03 -4.02 8.26
CA SER A 42 5.53 -3.72 9.61
C SER A 42 7.04 -3.88 9.72
N ARG A 43 7.65 -4.78 8.93
CA ARG A 43 9.11 -4.95 8.86
C ARG A 43 9.77 -3.72 8.25
N VAL A 44 9.29 -3.26 7.09
CA VAL A 44 9.77 -2.05 6.41
C VAL A 44 9.59 -0.83 7.32
N ALA A 45 8.43 -0.69 7.98
CA ALA A 45 8.15 0.40 8.91
C ALA A 45 9.21 0.50 10.01
N ARG A 46 9.51 -0.62 10.67
CA ARG A 46 10.52 -0.67 11.73
C ARG A 46 11.94 -0.44 11.21
N HIS A 47 12.25 -0.91 10.00
CA HIS A 47 13.59 -0.76 9.41
C HIS A 47 13.89 0.70 9.11
N HIS A 48 12.94 1.44 8.52
CA HIS A 48 13.15 2.83 8.11
C HIS A 48 12.64 3.86 9.11
N GLY A 49 11.95 3.44 10.17
CA GLY A 49 11.35 4.35 11.14
C GLY A 49 10.21 5.18 10.54
N VAL A 50 9.40 4.55 9.68
CA VAL A 50 8.22 5.18 9.04
C VAL A 50 6.93 4.51 9.52
N ASP A 51 5.86 5.28 9.54
CA ASP A 51 4.52 4.75 9.79
C ASP A 51 3.77 4.55 8.47
N PHE A 52 3.05 3.43 8.37
CA PHE A 52 2.10 3.18 7.29
C PHE A 52 0.69 3.40 7.78
N ASN A 53 -0.11 4.09 6.98
CA ASN A 53 -1.55 4.19 7.17
C ASN A 53 -2.27 3.65 5.92
N ILE A 54 -3.15 2.66 6.09
CA ILE A 54 -3.92 2.10 4.97
C ILE A 54 -5.12 3.00 4.70
N VAL A 55 -5.17 3.61 3.52
CA VAL A 55 -6.20 4.61 3.17
C VAL A 55 -7.28 4.07 2.23
N TYR A 56 -6.94 3.10 1.39
CA TYR A 56 -7.88 2.49 0.45
C TYR A 56 -7.42 1.10 0.03
N GLY A 57 -8.36 0.31 -0.46
CA GLY A 57 -8.08 -1.00 -1.05
C GLY A 57 -8.36 -2.15 -0.10
N GLY A 58 -7.92 -3.33 -0.49
CA GLY A 58 -8.15 -4.56 0.24
C GLY A 58 -7.38 -5.70 -0.37
N VAL A 59 -7.11 -6.69 0.48
CA VAL A 59 -6.52 -7.96 0.07
C VAL A 59 -7.51 -9.08 0.39
N SER A 60 -7.53 -10.10 -0.45
CA SER A 60 -8.28 -11.34 -0.25
C SER A 60 -7.32 -12.50 -0.21
N GLU A 61 -7.64 -13.51 0.59
CA GLU A 61 -6.87 -14.74 0.65
C GLU A 61 -7.43 -15.76 -0.35
N LEU A 62 -6.55 -16.38 -1.12
CA LEU A 62 -6.83 -17.55 -1.94
C LEU A 62 -5.69 -18.55 -1.77
N GLN A 63 -6.01 -19.77 -1.31
CA GLN A 63 -5.01 -20.85 -1.12
C GLN A 63 -3.81 -20.40 -0.25
N SER A 64 -4.08 -19.72 0.87
CA SER A 64 -3.05 -19.18 1.79
C SER A 64 -2.10 -18.17 1.15
N ARG A 65 -2.54 -17.53 0.06
CA ARG A 65 -1.84 -16.44 -0.61
C ARG A 65 -2.73 -15.21 -0.65
N LEU A 66 -2.13 -14.05 -0.39
CA LEU A 66 -2.81 -12.76 -0.46
C LEU A 66 -2.77 -12.21 -1.88
N PHE A 67 -3.91 -11.69 -2.31
CA PHE A 67 -4.10 -11.00 -3.59
C PHE A 67 -4.88 -9.71 -3.40
N GLY A 68 -4.51 -8.66 -4.13
CA GLY A 68 -5.28 -7.42 -4.18
C GLY A 68 -4.40 -6.18 -4.29
N SER A 69 -4.91 -5.07 -3.78
CA SER A 69 -4.14 -3.82 -3.80
C SER A 69 -4.47 -2.98 -2.59
N LEU A 70 -3.43 -2.35 -2.04
CA LEU A 70 -3.53 -1.44 -0.90
C LEU A 70 -2.96 -0.09 -1.31
N THR A 71 -3.74 0.97 -1.13
CA THR A 71 -3.22 2.32 -1.12
C THR A 71 -2.84 2.67 0.30
N VAL A 72 -1.58 3.03 0.49
CA VAL A 72 -1.03 3.39 1.79
C VAL A 72 -0.42 4.78 1.76
N GLU A 73 -0.56 5.48 2.86
CA GLU A 73 0.18 6.71 3.17
C GLU A 73 1.40 6.34 4.01
N LEU A 74 2.58 6.80 3.59
CA LEU A 74 3.81 6.75 4.38
C LEU A 74 4.02 8.09 5.09
N LEU A 75 4.32 8.01 6.38
CA LEU A 75 4.58 9.14 7.26
C LEU A 75 5.96 8.99 7.89
N GLY A 76 6.75 10.07 7.84
CA GLY A 76 8.11 10.11 8.36
C GLY A 76 8.95 11.17 7.62
N PRO A 77 10.25 11.26 7.94
CA PRO A 77 11.19 12.09 7.18
C PRO A 77 11.25 11.66 5.71
N ASP A 78 11.37 12.61 4.79
CA ASP A 78 11.35 12.35 3.33
C ASP A 78 12.38 11.28 2.92
N GLU A 79 13.61 11.35 3.45
CA GLU A 79 14.67 10.36 3.17
C GLU A 79 14.30 8.94 3.64
N ALA A 80 13.65 8.82 4.80
CA ALA A 80 13.19 7.55 5.34
C ALA A 80 12.02 6.98 4.53
N VAL A 81 11.11 7.84 4.09
CA VAL A 81 10.00 7.48 3.20
C VAL A 81 10.54 6.98 1.86
N ASP A 82 11.50 7.68 1.26
CA ASP A 82 12.09 7.28 -0.02
C ASP A 82 12.83 5.94 0.11
N ALA A 83 13.58 5.73 1.19
CA ALA A 83 14.23 4.45 1.48
C ALA A 83 13.22 3.30 1.68
N ALA A 84 12.12 3.56 2.40
CA ALA A 84 11.05 2.59 2.60
C ALA A 84 10.37 2.22 1.27
N VAL A 85 10.07 3.20 0.41
CA VAL A 85 9.49 2.95 -0.91
C VAL A 85 10.45 2.14 -1.80
N ALA A 86 11.75 2.41 -1.72
CA ALA A 86 12.76 1.63 -2.45
C ALA A 86 12.81 0.16 -1.97
N GLU A 87 12.75 -0.09 -0.66
CA GLU A 87 12.69 -1.45 -0.12
C GLU A 87 11.38 -2.16 -0.54
N LEU A 88 10.24 -1.47 -0.48
CA LEU A 88 8.95 -2.02 -0.89
C LEU A 88 8.95 -2.50 -2.34
N ARG A 89 9.62 -1.80 -3.25
CA ARG A 89 9.78 -2.21 -4.65
C ARG A 89 10.53 -3.53 -4.84
N GLY A 90 11.35 -3.92 -3.87
CA GLY A 90 11.99 -5.24 -3.84
C GLY A 90 11.03 -6.37 -3.44
N HIS A 91 9.87 -6.03 -2.88
CA HIS A 91 8.92 -7.01 -2.32
C HIS A 91 7.57 -7.01 -3.04
N ALA A 92 7.13 -5.90 -3.60
CA ALA A 92 5.83 -5.74 -4.26
C ALA A 92 5.95 -4.77 -5.42
N GLU A 93 4.99 -4.82 -6.35
CA GLU A 93 4.87 -3.76 -7.34
C GLU A 93 4.32 -2.50 -6.66
N VAL A 94 5.03 -1.39 -6.84
CA VAL A 94 4.71 -0.10 -6.20
C VAL A 94 4.46 0.96 -7.26
N ALA A 95 3.25 1.49 -7.28
CA ALA A 95 2.88 2.64 -8.09
C ALA A 95 2.78 3.90 -7.20
N GLU A 96 3.47 4.96 -7.59
CA GLU A 96 3.36 6.25 -6.89
C GLU A 96 2.26 7.10 -7.54
N PHE A 97 1.42 7.73 -6.72
CA PHE A 97 0.50 8.73 -7.23
C PHE A 97 1.25 10.05 -7.41
N ALA A 98 1.40 10.51 -8.66
CA ALA A 98 1.99 11.81 -8.97
C ALA A 98 1.23 12.93 -8.26
N ARG A 99 1.96 13.86 -7.63
CA ARG A 99 1.40 14.90 -6.75
C ARG A 99 0.45 15.83 -7.48
#